data_AF-A0A9P6QTD1-F1
#
_entry.id   AF-A0A9P6QTD1-F1
#
_cell.length_a   1.000
_cell.length_b   1.000
_cell.length_c   1.000
_cell.angle_alpha   90.00
_cell.angle_beta   90.00
_cell.angle_gamma   90.00
#
_symmetry.space_group_name_H-M   'P 1'
#
loop_
_entity.id
_entity.type
_entity.pdbx_description
1 polymer ?
#
loop_
_entity_poly.entity_id
_entity_poly.type
_entity_poly.pdbx_seq_one_letter_code
_entity_poly.pdbx_strand_id
1 'polypeptide(L)' 'MVEAVNSRSYHLDLHDQMPRTHPVFHVSLLEPYHTNEIQGHTLPPPPAVEIEGHN' A
#
# COMPACT_ATOMS: atom_id res chain seq x y z
N MET A 1 0.35 2.14 11.53
CA MET A 1 1.66 1.63 12.01
C MET A 1 1.89 0.25 11.40
N VAL A 2 3.13 -0.14 11.07
CA VAL A 2 3.41 -1.49 10.51
C VAL A 2 3.84 -2.46 11.61
N GLU A 3 3.23 -3.65 11.67
CA GLU A 3 3.56 -4.69 12.65
C GLU A 3 4.02 -5.96 11.93
N ALA A 4 5.10 -6.60 12.39
CA ALA A 4 5.55 -7.86 11.81
C ALA A 4 4.65 -9.01 12.31
N VAL A 5 3.99 -9.71 11.39
CA VAL A 5 3.14 -10.88 11.71
C VAL A 5 3.98 -12.14 11.79
N ASN A 6 4.98 -12.25 10.90
CA ASN A 6 5.97 -13.32 10.88
C ASN A 6 7.23 -12.84 10.13
N SER A 7 8.21 -13.72 9.94
CA SER A 7 9.51 -13.38 9.32
C SER A 7 9.42 -12.78 7.92
N ARG A 8 8.29 -12.95 7.22
CA ARG A 8 8.10 -12.52 5.83
C ARG A 8 6.77 -11.82 5.58
N SER A 9 5.98 -11.53 6.61
CA SER A 9 4.68 -10.89 6.46
C SER A 9 4.49 -9.77 7.47
N TYR A 10 3.90 -8.67 7.01
CA TYR A 10 3.67 -7.46 7.78
C TYR A 10 2.19 -7.07 7.74
N HIS A 11 1.68 -6.64 8.87
CA HIS A 11 0.37 -6.01 9.03
C HIS A 11 0.53 -4.50 8.80
N LEU A 12 -0.14 -3.99 7.79
CA LEU A 12 -0.19 -2.58 7.43
C LEU A 12 -1.51 -1.98 7.93
N ASP A 13 -1.41 -0.80 8.52
CA ASP A 13 -2.56 0.02 8.84
C ASP A 13 -3.10 0.62 7.54
N LEU A 14 -4.17 0.01 7.02
CA LEU A 14 -4.85 0.45 5.82
C LEU A 14 -5.85 1.54 6.14
N HIS A 15 -6.08 2.44 5.18
CA HIS A 15 -7.05 3.51 5.35
C HIS A 15 -8.48 2.94 5.47
N ASP A 16 -9.32 3.56 6.30
CA ASP A 16 -10.71 3.13 6.58
C ASP A 16 -11.58 3.02 5.32
N GLN A 17 -11.20 3.73 4.25
CA GLN A 17 -11.83 3.66 2.93
C GLN A 17 -11.57 2.33 2.17
N MET A 18 -10.72 1.43 2.68
CA MET A 18 -10.41 0.12 2.09
C MET A 18 -10.81 -1.05 3.03
N PRO A 19 -12.09 -1.14 3.46
CA PRO A 19 -12.51 -2.07 4.52
C PRO A 19 -12.49 -3.55 4.12
N ARG A 20 -12.34 -3.86 2.82
CA ARG A 20 -12.36 -5.23 2.28
C ARG A 20 -10.97 -5.78 1.98
N THR A 21 -9.91 -5.00 2.20
CA THR A 21 -8.54 -5.42 1.93
C THR A 21 -7.93 -6.00 3.19
N HIS A 22 -7.36 -7.21 3.09
CA HIS A 22 -6.64 -7.80 4.22
C HIS A 22 -5.38 -6.95 4.53
N PRO A 23 -5.19 -6.53 5.79
CA PRO A 23 -4.07 -5.69 6.17
C PRO A 23 -2.73 -6.43 6.22
N VAL A 24 -2.68 -7.75 5.97
CA VAL A 24 -1.45 -8.55 6.03
C VAL A 24 -0.87 -8.82 4.64
N PHE A 25 0.37 -8.39 4.42
CA PHE A 25 1.06 -8.51 3.15
C PHE A 25 2.39 -9.27 3.31
N HIS A 26 2.71 -10.13 2.35
CA HIS A 26 4.02 -10.79 2.28
C HIS A 26 5.07 -9.82 1.73
N VAL A 27 6.31 -9.90 2.20
CA VAL A 27 7.43 -9.01 1.83
C VAL A 27 7.71 -8.97 0.32
N SER A 28 7.39 -10.04 -0.41
CA SER A 28 7.52 -10.07 -1.88
C SER A 28 6.52 -9.18 -2.62
N LEU A 29 5.46 -8.72 -1.94
CA LEU A 29 4.46 -7.81 -2.48
C LEU A 29 4.74 -6.35 -2.06
N LEU A 30 5.78 -6.11 -1.26
CA LEU A 30 6.12 -4.82 -0.71
C LEU A 30 7.42 -4.32 -1.32
N GLU A 31 7.49 -3.02 -1.56
CA GLU A 31 8.72 -2.31 -1.91
C GLU A 31 9.03 -1.26 -0.83
N PRO A 32 10.31 -0.99 -0.53
CA PRO A 32 10.68 0.06 0.40
C PRO A 32 10.19 1.41 -0.12
N TYR A 33 9.49 2.14 0.74
CA TYR A 33 9.03 3.48 0.41
C TYR A 33 10.23 4.41 0.17
N HIS A 34 10.25 5.07 -0.99
CA HIS A 34 11.22 6.12 -1.32
C HIS A 34 10.49 7.46 -1.31
N THR A 35 10.89 8.36 -0.41
CA THR A 35 10.44 9.75 -0.44
C THR A 35 10.89 10.37 -1.74
N ASN A 36 10.00 11.10 -2.42
CA ASN A 36 10.40 11.81 -3.63
C ASN A 36 11.35 12.96 -3.25
N GLU A 37 12.64 12.82 -3.55
CA GLU A 37 13.70 13.76 -3.16
C GLU A 37 13.77 15.00 -4.06
N ILE A 38 13.00 15.03 -5.15
CA ILE A 38 13.00 16.15 -6.10
C ILE A 38 12.10 17.27 -5.57
N GLN A 39 12.72 18.34 -5.09
CA GLN A 39 12.02 19.55 -4.63
C GLN A 39 11.08 20.08 -5.71
N GLY A 40 9.77 20.15 -5.41
CA GLY A 40 8.74 20.63 -6.34
C GLY A 40 8.07 19.55 -7.21
N HIS A 41 8.53 18.30 -7.16
CA HIS A 41 7.79 17.18 -7.72
C HIS A 41 6.85 16.61 -6.66
N THR A 42 5.69 17.22 -6.49
CA THR A 42 4.52 16.46 -6.02
C THR A 42 4.21 15.46 -7.13
N LEU A 43 4.41 14.16 -6.89
CA LEU A 43 3.84 13.14 -7.76
C LEU A 43 2.33 13.43 -7.83
N PRO A 44 1.75 13.65 -9.02
CA PRO A 44 0.30 13.72 -9.11
C PRO A 44 -0.24 12.40 -8.53
N PRO A 45 -1.35 12.44 -7.77
CA PRO A 45 -1.96 11.20 -7.29
C PRO A 45 -2.10 10.24 -8.48
N PRO A 46 -1.78 8.95 -8.29
CA PRO A 46 -1.94 7.98 -9.36
C PRO A 46 -3.38 8.06 -9.89
N PRO A 47 -3.59 7.96 -11.22
CA PRO A 47 -4.94 7.96 -11.76
C PRO A 47 -5.77 6.88 -11.07
N ALA A 48 -6.98 7.22 -10.63
CA ALA A 48 -7.87 6.28 -9.99
C ALA A 48 -8.08 5.09 -10.94
N VAL A 49 -7.60 3.90 -10.55
CA VAL A 49 -7.80 2.67 -11.31
C VAL A 49 -9.22 2.17 -11.04
N GLU A 50 -10.07 2.16 -12.08
CA GLU A 50 -11.39 1.55 -12.02
C GLU A 50 -11.20 0.03 -11.98
N ILE A 51 -11.37 -0.59 -10.81
CA ILE A 51 -11.33 -2.05 -10.66
C ILE A 51 -12.68 -2.58 -11.16
N GLU A 52 -12.71 -3.10 -12.39
CA GLU A 52 -13.89 -3.75 -12.95
C GLU A 52 -14.26 -4.98 -12.11
N GLY A 53 -15.48 -4.98 -11.57
CA GLY A 53 -15.97 -5.98 -10.62
C GLY A 53 -15.94 -7.40 -11.17
N HIS A 54 -15.27 -8.29 -10.45
CA HIS A 54 -15.43 -9.73 -10.64
C HIS A 54 -16.74 -10.17 -9.99
N ASN A 55 -17.61 -10.80 -10.79
CA ASN A 55 -18.95 -11.29 -10.47
C ASN A 55 -18.97 -12.23 -9.25
#